data_AF-A0A1F8M2K2-F1
#
_entry.id   AF-A0A1F8M2K2-F1
#
_cell.length_a   1.000
_cell.length_b   1.000
_cell.length_c   1.000
_cell.angle_alpha   90.00
_cell.angle_beta   90.00
_cell.angle_gamma   90.00
#
_symmetry.space_group_name_H-M   'P 1'
#
loop_
_entity.id
_entity.type
_entity.pdbx_description
1 polymer ?
#
loop_
_entity_poly.entity_id
_entity_poly.type
_entity_poly.pdbx_seq_one_letter_code
_entity_poly.pdbx_strand_id
1 'polypeptide(L)'
;MVHALKETHRIVASQGIIIDVRPLSVDVPLEIIFQGGRESAGMIDMSPDRDLDIAADRAIESVLSEHLYCELSVDYFDFAYYWKTIKGMKDDLDEYWKGDVIVSDQLIQQARILFNQKRPQTQLRVGVQMKLGKYIKQL
;
A
#
# COMPACT_ATOMS: atom_id res chain seq x y z
N MET A 1 -16.62 -4.22 -7.87
CA MET A 1 -15.48 -5.13 -8.14
C MET A 1 -15.89 -6.56 -8.48
N VAL A 2 -16.85 -7.20 -7.77
CA VAL A 2 -17.32 -8.58 -8.07
C VAL A 2 -17.60 -8.84 -9.56
N HIS A 3 -18.34 -7.94 -10.23
CA HIS A 3 -18.65 -8.07 -11.65
C HIS A 3 -17.40 -8.17 -12.54
N ALA A 4 -16.34 -7.41 -12.22
CA ALA A 4 -15.10 -7.42 -13.00
C ALA A 4 -14.37 -8.77 -12.86
N LEU A 5 -14.35 -9.38 -11.67
CA LEU A 5 -13.75 -10.69 -11.47
C LEU A 5 -14.54 -11.79 -12.21
N LYS A 6 -15.87 -11.72 -12.20
CA LYS A 6 -16.71 -12.66 -12.97
C LYS A 6 -16.52 -12.53 -14.48
N GLU A 7 -16.46 -11.31 -15.00
CA GLU A 7 -16.17 -11.10 -16.43
C GLU A 7 -14.73 -11.52 -16.77
N THR A 8 -13.78 -11.29 -15.87
CA THR A 8 -12.39 -11.75 -16.02
C THR A 8 -12.34 -13.27 -16.11
N HIS A 9 -13.15 -13.99 -15.32
CA HIS A 9 -13.23 -15.45 -15.38
C HIS A 9 -13.59 -15.94 -16.78
N ARG A 10 -14.50 -15.25 -17.48
CA ARG A 10 -14.92 -15.63 -18.83
C ARG A 10 -13.81 -15.56 -19.86
N ILE A 11 -12.90 -14.59 -19.72
CA ILE A 11 -11.87 -14.29 -20.73
C ILE A 11 -10.49 -14.87 -20.40
N VAL A 12 -10.21 -15.12 -19.11
CA VAL A 12 -8.93 -15.71 -18.70
C VAL A 12 -8.83 -17.15 -19.21
N ALA A 13 -7.67 -17.50 -19.78
CA ALA A 13 -7.39 -18.83 -20.28
C ALA A 13 -7.58 -19.89 -19.17
N SER A 14 -7.80 -21.14 -19.56
CA SER A 14 -7.83 -22.25 -18.60
C SER A 14 -6.56 -22.24 -17.74
N GLN A 15 -6.71 -22.46 -16.43
CA GLN A 15 -5.63 -22.38 -15.45
C GLN A 15 -4.92 -21.02 -15.36
N GLY A 16 -5.50 -19.96 -15.92
CA GLY A 16 -4.96 -18.62 -15.80
C GLY A 16 -5.01 -18.13 -14.35
N ILE A 17 -4.03 -17.28 -14.01
CA ILE A 17 -3.80 -16.78 -12.65
C ILE A 17 -4.24 -15.32 -12.58
N ILE A 18 -4.99 -14.98 -11.53
CA ILE A 18 -5.24 -13.62 -11.10
C ILE A 18 -4.34 -13.29 -9.92
N ILE A 19 -3.79 -12.07 -9.95
CA ILE A 19 -2.94 -11.52 -8.93
C ILE A 19 -3.67 -10.35 -8.25
N ASP A 20 -3.80 -10.42 -6.94
CA ASP A 20 -4.29 -9.36 -6.06
C ASP A 20 -3.10 -8.75 -5.34
N VAL A 21 -2.66 -7.54 -5.72
CA VAL A 21 -1.54 -6.83 -5.06
C VAL A 21 -2.01 -5.48 -4.59
N ARG A 22 -2.00 -5.27 -3.27
CA ARG A 22 -2.56 -4.05 -2.65
C ARG A 22 -1.79 -3.73 -1.36
N PRO A 23 -1.59 -2.44 -1.01
CA PRO A 23 -1.16 -2.11 0.34
C PRO A 23 -2.26 -2.51 1.34
N LEU A 24 -1.89 -2.79 2.58
CA LEU A 24 -2.85 -2.88 3.66
C LEU A 24 -3.15 -1.46 4.17
N SER A 25 -4.42 -1.07 4.24
CA SER A 25 -4.86 0.19 4.87
C SER A 25 -4.65 0.19 6.39
N VAL A 26 -3.40 0.37 6.81
CA VAL A 26 -2.98 0.55 8.20
C VAL A 26 -2.12 1.80 8.32
N ASP A 27 -2.20 2.48 9.47
CA ASP A 27 -1.33 3.64 9.75
C ASP A 27 0.13 3.23 9.71
N VAL A 28 0.96 4.01 9.01
CA VAL A 28 2.39 3.72 8.81
C VAL A 28 3.28 4.86 9.29
N PRO A 29 4.43 4.57 9.93
CA PRO A 29 5.32 5.63 10.38
C PRO A 29 6.00 6.34 9.21
N LEU A 30 6.04 7.67 9.26
CA LEU A 30 6.96 8.46 8.46
C LEU A 30 8.30 8.53 9.20
N GLU A 31 9.31 7.84 8.69
CA GLU A 31 10.61 7.74 9.32
C GLU A 31 11.65 8.65 8.67
N ILE A 32 12.53 9.18 9.50
CA ILE A 32 13.74 9.91 9.11
C ILE A 32 14.93 8.97 9.32
N ILE A 33 15.55 8.55 8.23
CA ILE A 33 16.70 7.65 8.20
C ILE A 33 17.98 8.48 8.12
N PHE A 34 18.96 8.20 8.97
CA PHE A 34 20.24 8.92 9.01
C PHE A 34 21.37 7.99 9.45
N GLN A 35 22.61 8.48 9.36
CA GLN A 35 23.76 7.71 9.83
C GLN A 35 23.65 7.48 11.35
N GLY A 36 23.51 6.21 11.76
CA GLY A 36 23.37 5.82 13.16
C GLY A 36 21.96 5.48 13.61
N GLY A 37 20.95 5.57 12.74
CA GLY A 37 19.63 5.02 13.05
C GLY A 37 18.46 5.61 12.26
N ARG A 38 17.28 5.47 12.86
CA ARG A 38 16.01 6.00 12.35
C ARG A 38 15.21 6.62 13.47
N GLU A 39 14.42 7.64 13.14
CA GLU A 39 13.53 8.31 14.08
C GLU A 39 12.17 8.55 13.40
N SER A 40 11.06 8.31 14.11
CA SER A 40 9.73 8.52 13.57
C SER A 40 9.31 9.98 13.71
N ALA A 41 8.81 10.58 12.63
CA ALA A 41 8.15 11.88 12.63
C ALA A 41 6.67 11.80 13.05
N GLY A 42 6.10 10.59 13.11
CA GLY A 42 4.69 10.33 13.40
C GLY A 42 4.09 9.32 12.41
N MET A 43 2.76 9.19 12.42
CA MET A 43 2.02 8.21 11.59
C MET A 43 1.30 8.90 10.43
N ILE A 44 1.45 8.35 9.23
CA ILE A 44 0.64 8.65 8.05
C ILE A 44 -0.64 7.82 8.13
N ASP A 45 -1.76 8.48 7.87
CA ASP A 45 -3.06 7.84 7.81
C ASP A 45 -3.29 7.30 6.39
N MET A 46 -3.37 5.97 6.28
CA MET A 46 -3.64 5.20 5.04
C MET A 46 -5.07 4.65 5.02
N SER A 47 -5.94 5.12 5.93
CA SER A 47 -7.32 4.66 6.04
C SER A 47 -8.32 5.16 4.98
N PRO A 48 -8.06 6.19 4.14
CA PRO A 48 -9.03 6.62 3.13
C PRO A 48 -9.54 5.50 2.21
N ASP A 49 -8.67 4.56 1.84
CA ASP A 49 -9.01 3.43 0.95
C ASP A 49 -9.56 2.20 1.67
N ARG A 50 -9.73 2.26 3.00
CA ARG A 50 -10.12 1.09 3.79
C ARG A 50 -11.43 0.45 3.33
N ASP A 51 -12.40 1.26 2.91
CA ASP A 51 -13.68 0.73 2.41
C ASP A 51 -13.52 0.05 1.05
N LEU A 52 -12.61 0.54 0.21
CA LEU A 52 -12.24 -0.12 -1.05
C LEU A 52 -11.53 -1.44 -0.77
N ASP A 53 -10.66 -1.48 0.24
CA ASP A 53 -9.98 -2.69 0.68
C ASP A 53 -10.95 -3.78 1.12
N ILE A 54 -11.91 -3.41 1.96
CA ILE A 54 -12.96 -4.32 2.42
C ILE A 54 -13.82 -4.78 1.23
N ALA A 55 -14.14 -3.89 0.30
CA ALA A 55 -14.90 -4.24 -0.89
C ALA A 55 -14.15 -5.20 -1.81
N ALA A 56 -12.82 -5.09 -1.90
CA ALA A 56 -11.99 -5.98 -2.69
C ALA A 56 -11.93 -7.38 -2.04
N ASP A 57 -11.74 -7.45 -0.73
CA ASP A 57 -11.71 -8.72 -0.01
C ASP A 57 -13.05 -9.46 -0.13
N ARG A 58 -14.18 -8.75 0.06
CA ARG A 58 -15.52 -9.31 -0.18
C ARG A 58 -15.71 -9.79 -1.62
N ALA A 59 -15.11 -9.11 -2.59
CA ALA A 59 -15.22 -9.51 -3.99
C ALA A 59 -14.47 -10.80 -4.28
N ILE A 60 -13.28 -10.98 -3.69
CA ILE A 60 -12.52 -12.23 -3.73
C ILE A 60 -13.31 -13.34 -3.05
N GLU A 61 -13.78 -13.13 -1.82
CA GLU A 61 -14.58 -14.12 -1.07
C GLU A 61 -15.79 -14.61 -1.87
N SER A 62 -16.50 -13.69 -2.53
CA SER A 62 -17.64 -14.03 -3.38
C SER A 62 -17.26 -14.97 -4.52
N VAL A 63 -16.21 -14.68 -5.30
CA VAL A 63 -15.83 -15.54 -6.44
C VAL A 63 -15.19 -16.86 -6.02
N LEU A 64 -14.59 -16.93 -4.83
CA LEU A 64 -14.13 -18.18 -4.23
C LEU A 64 -15.32 -19.04 -3.79
N SER A 65 -16.33 -18.46 -3.14
CA SER A 65 -17.54 -19.19 -2.71
C SER A 65 -18.35 -19.75 -3.89
N GLU A 66 -18.29 -19.08 -5.04
CA GLU A 66 -18.90 -19.52 -6.29
C GLU A 66 -18.03 -20.51 -7.07
N HIS A 67 -16.86 -20.91 -6.54
CA HIS A 67 -15.93 -21.83 -7.17
C HIS A 67 -15.44 -21.37 -8.56
N LEU A 68 -15.43 -20.06 -8.82
CA LEU A 68 -14.88 -19.51 -10.07
C LEU A 68 -13.35 -19.53 -10.04
N TYR A 69 -12.78 -19.35 -8.85
CA TYR A 69 -11.35 -19.39 -8.62
C TYR A 69 -11.04 -20.26 -7.40
N CYS A 70 -9.79 -20.71 -7.32
CA CYS A 70 -9.21 -21.33 -6.14
C CYS A 70 -8.02 -20.50 -5.68
N GLU A 71 -7.91 -20.28 -4.37
CA GLU A 71 -6.74 -19.63 -3.78
C GLU A 71 -5.54 -20.57 -3.82
N LEU A 72 -4.44 -20.10 -4.41
CA LEU A 72 -3.16 -20.81 -4.40
C LEU A 72 -2.28 -20.40 -3.22
N SER A 73 -2.24 -19.10 -2.93
CA SER A 73 -1.40 -18.52 -1.88
C SER A 73 -1.82 -17.10 -1.57
N VAL A 74 -1.68 -16.70 -0.30
CA VAL A 74 -1.70 -15.29 0.13
C VAL A 74 -0.41 -15.04 0.90
N ASP A 75 0.40 -14.14 0.36
CA ASP A 75 1.67 -13.73 0.94
C ASP A 75 1.60 -12.27 1.42
N TYR A 76 2.43 -11.93 2.40
CA TYR A 76 2.60 -10.57 2.90
C TYR A 76 4.07 -10.17 2.81
N PHE A 77 4.35 -8.95 2.37
CA PHE A 77 5.72 -8.44 2.28
C PHE A 77 5.79 -6.95 2.56
N ASP A 78 6.94 -6.49 3.05
CA ASP A 78 7.18 -5.08 3.29
C ASP A 78 7.66 -4.39 2.02
N PHE A 79 7.02 -3.28 1.67
CA PHE A 79 7.46 -2.38 0.62
C PHE A 79 7.77 -1.00 1.21
N ALA A 80 8.81 -0.34 0.72
CA ALA A 80 9.23 0.94 1.28
C ALA A 80 9.51 1.97 0.20
N TYR A 81 8.98 3.17 0.42
CA TYR A 81 9.23 4.35 -0.39
C TYR A 81 10.27 5.22 0.30
N TYR A 82 11.16 5.83 -0.49
CA TYR A 82 12.26 6.64 0.02
C TYR A 82 12.37 7.96 -0.72
N TRP A 83 12.59 9.03 0.04
CA TRP A 83 12.81 10.36 -0.52
C TRP A 83 14.05 11.01 0.05
N LYS A 84 14.77 11.75 -0.82
CA LYS A 84 15.94 12.54 -0.41
C LYS A 84 15.56 13.92 0.12
N THR A 85 14.34 14.39 -0.14
CA THR A 85 13.88 15.71 0.28
C THR A 85 12.41 15.65 0.68
N ILE A 86 12.03 16.53 1.61
CA ILE A 86 10.63 16.68 2.03
C ILE A 86 9.77 17.21 0.89
N LYS A 87 10.33 18.08 0.03
CA LYS A 87 9.63 18.56 -1.17
C LYS A 87 9.29 17.40 -2.10
N GLY A 88 10.26 16.54 -2.43
CA GLY A 88 10.03 15.38 -3.30
C GLY A 88 8.99 14.41 -2.73
N MET A 89 9.01 14.17 -1.41
CA MET A 89 7.95 13.38 -0.77
C MET A 89 6.58 14.03 -0.96
N LYS A 90 6.46 15.34 -0.71
CA LYS A 90 5.18 16.04 -0.90
C LYS A 90 4.69 16.01 -2.34
N ASP A 91 5.57 16.26 -3.30
CA ASP A 91 5.24 16.23 -4.72
C ASP A 91 4.69 14.84 -5.11
N ASP A 92 5.36 13.76 -4.69
CA ASP A 92 4.91 12.39 -4.99
C ASP A 92 3.57 12.05 -4.32
N LEU A 93 3.35 12.48 -3.07
CA LEU A 93 2.08 12.26 -2.37
C LEU A 93 0.93 13.00 -3.07
N ASP A 94 1.17 14.24 -3.51
CA ASP A 94 0.17 15.07 -4.19
C ASP A 94 -0.12 14.59 -5.62
N GLU A 95 0.86 13.98 -6.31
CA GLU A 95 0.71 13.50 -7.69
C GLU A 95 0.13 12.08 -7.75
N TYR A 96 0.64 11.16 -6.92
CA TYR A 96 0.36 9.74 -7.08
C TYR A 96 -0.59 9.18 -6.02
N TRP A 97 -0.64 9.76 -4.83
CA TRP A 97 -1.37 9.18 -3.68
C TRP A 97 -2.50 10.09 -3.20
N LYS A 98 -2.92 11.01 -4.07
CA LYS A 98 -3.89 12.03 -3.72
C LYS A 98 -5.27 11.41 -3.48
N GLY A 99 -5.69 11.46 -2.23
CA GLY A 99 -6.96 10.88 -1.79
C GLY A 99 -6.79 9.53 -1.08
N ASP A 100 -5.66 8.86 -1.30
CA ASP A 100 -5.36 7.54 -0.75
C ASP A 100 -4.68 7.66 0.64
N VAL A 101 -4.02 8.79 0.89
CA VAL A 101 -3.29 9.06 2.13
C VAL A 101 -3.56 10.44 2.71
N ILE A 102 -3.53 10.54 4.03
CA ILE A 102 -3.64 11.80 4.77
C ILE A 102 -2.34 12.03 5.54
N VAL A 103 -1.69 13.14 5.22
CA VAL A 103 -0.48 13.61 5.89
C VAL A 103 -0.76 14.96 6.52
N SER A 104 -0.80 15.01 7.85
CA SER A 104 -1.11 16.25 8.58
C SER A 104 0.02 17.27 8.45
N ASP A 105 -0.31 18.57 8.49
CA ASP A 105 0.71 19.63 8.51
C ASP A 105 1.65 19.50 9.71
N GLN A 106 1.14 19.03 10.86
CA GLN A 106 1.95 18.76 12.05
C GLN A 106 3.00 17.67 11.78
N LEU A 107 2.62 16.60 11.09
CA LEU A 107 3.55 15.53 10.69
C LEU A 107 4.63 16.07 9.75
N ILE A 108 4.26 16.89 8.77
CA ILE A 108 5.23 17.54 7.87
C ILE A 108 6.19 18.46 8.65
N GLN A 109 5.68 19.24 9.60
CA GLN A 109 6.52 20.10 10.43
C GLN A 109 7.50 19.28 11.28
N GLN A 110 7.03 18.21 11.91
CA GLN A 110 7.90 17.33 12.70
C GLN A 110 8.97 16.66 11.83
N ALA A 111 8.59 16.15 10.65
CA ALA A 111 9.52 15.60 9.69
C ALA A 111 10.59 16.64 9.27
N ARG A 112 10.20 17.90 9.06
CA ARG A 112 11.14 19.01 8.75
C ARG A 112 12.14 19.26 9.87
N ILE A 113 11.68 19.28 11.12
CA ILE A 113 12.55 19.48 12.29
C ILE A 113 13.60 18.35 12.36
N LEU A 114 13.14 17.10 12.37
CA LEU A 114 14.02 15.93 12.45
C LEU A 114 14.99 15.85 11.26
N PHE A 115 14.49 16.05 10.03
CA PHE A 115 15.30 15.98 8.83
C PHE A 115 16.43 17.02 8.81
N ASN A 116 16.20 18.22 9.35
CA ASN A 116 17.22 19.26 9.42
C ASN A 116 18.23 19.03 10.55
N GLN A 117 17.84 18.38 11.64
CA GLN A 117 18.72 18.08 12.78
C GLN A 117 19.74 16.96 12.49
N LYS A 118 19.40 15.98 11.62
CA LYS A 118 20.19 14.75 11.42
C LYS A 118 21.12 14.78 10.20
N ARG A 119 21.49 15.97 9.71
CA ARG A 119 22.38 16.13 8.55
C ARG A 119 23.84 15.77 8.91
N PRO A 120 24.66 15.28 7.96
CA PRO A 120 24.35 15.03 6.53
C PRO A 120 23.80 13.61 6.25
N GLN A 121 23.31 13.37 5.01
CA GLN A 121 22.84 12.07 4.48
C GLN A 121 21.51 11.53 5.04
N THR A 122 20.57 12.42 5.32
CA THR A 122 19.23 12.05 5.79
C THR A 122 18.29 11.69 4.63
N GLN A 123 17.44 10.68 4.82
CA GLN A 123 16.36 10.30 3.91
C GLN A 123 15.03 10.18 4.66
N LEU A 124 13.92 10.32 3.96
CA LEU A 124 12.59 9.97 4.46
C LEU A 124 12.24 8.56 4.00
N ARG A 125 11.54 7.80 4.84
CA ARG A 125 11.06 6.46 4.55
C ARG A 125 9.60 6.31 4.99
N VAL A 126 8.79 5.69 4.14
CA VAL A 126 7.47 5.17 4.51
C VAL A 126 7.46 3.69 4.16
N GLY A 127 7.26 2.84 5.16
CA GLY A 127 7.15 1.38 4.97
C GLY A 127 5.70 0.95 5.05
N VAL A 128 5.19 0.33 3.98
CA VAL A 128 3.84 -0.24 3.90
C VAL A 128 3.93 -1.77 3.84
N GLN A 129 2.99 -2.44 4.50
CA GLN A 129 2.82 -3.88 4.32
C GLN A 129 1.89 -4.12 3.13
N MET A 130 2.31 -5.01 2.22
CA MET A 130 1.57 -5.35 1.01
C MET A 130 0.96 -6.75 1.15
N LYS A 131 -0.24 -6.93 0.60
CA LYS A 131 -0.89 -8.23 0.36
C LYS A 131 -0.58 -8.68 -1.07
N LEU A 132 -0.26 -9.96 -1.25
CA LEU A 132 -0.14 -10.63 -2.55
C LEU A 132 -0.98 -11.90 -2.56
N GLY A 133 -2.19 -11.82 -3.09
CA GLY A 133 -3.05 -12.98 -3.35
C GLY A 133 -2.83 -13.55 -4.74
N LYS A 134 -2.75 -14.88 -4.86
CA LYS A 134 -2.71 -15.59 -6.14
C LYS A 134 -3.89 -16.55 -6.22
N TYR A 135 -4.68 -16.42 -7.28
CA TYR A 135 -5.88 -17.23 -7.48
C TYR A 135 -5.87 -17.85 -8.88
N ILE A 136 -6.17 -19.13 -8.98
CA ILE A 136 -6.23 -19.85 -10.26
C ILE A 136 -7.67 -20.04 -10.70
N LYS A 137 -7.95 -19.82 -11.98
CA LYS A 137 -9.25 -20.07 -12.58
C LYS A 137 -9.63 -21.56 -12.45
N GLN A 138 -10.85 -21.81 -11.97
CA GLN A 138 -11.49 -23.12 -12.00
C GLN A 138 -12.27 -23.30 -13.32
N LEU A 139 -12.36 -24.55 -13.78
CA LEU A 139 -13.02 -24.96 -15.02
C LEU A 139 -14.55 -24.90 -14.92
#